data_AF-A0A7W1E7C7-F1
#
_entry.id   AF-A0A7W1E7C7-F1
#
_cell.length_a   1.000
_cell.length_b   1.000
_cell.length_c   1.000
_cell.angle_alpha   90.00
_cell.angle_beta   90.00
_cell.angle_gamma   90.00
#
_symmetry.space_group_name_H-M   'P 1'
#
loop_
_entity.id
_entity.type
_entity.pdbx_description
1 polymer ?
#
loop_
_entity_poly.entity_id
_entity_poly.type
_entity_poly.pdbx_seq_one_letter_code
_entity_poly.pdbx_strand_id
1 'polypeptide(L)'
;MKRLIAIAFLMPFATASAQENIDALMNAKIRDEGFNRSRVLETAATLSDGFGPRLAGSEGWRRAAKWAQDRLTSFGAKNIILEPWGKRGKGWELDWYSVDIQRPTICTCMRCPMHGRRQSRA
;
A
#
# COMPACT_ATOMS: atom_id res chain seq x y z
N MET A 1 -55.45 11.63 -30.42
CA MET A 1 -54.06 11.20 -30.11
C MET A 1 -53.31 12.23 -29.25
N LYS A 2 -53.90 12.69 -28.13
CA LYS A 2 -53.32 13.73 -27.26
C LYS A 2 -53.38 13.38 -25.76
N ARG A 3 -53.95 12.23 -25.41
CA ARG A 3 -54.11 11.74 -24.03
C ARG A 3 -53.10 10.66 -23.62
N LEU A 4 -52.27 10.20 -24.55
CA LEU A 4 -51.27 9.15 -24.30
C LEU A 4 -49.87 9.70 -23.97
N ILE A 5 -49.63 11.00 -24.17
CA ILE A 5 -48.32 11.63 -23.89
C ILE A 5 -48.21 12.10 -22.43
N ALA A 6 -49.33 12.24 -21.71
CA ALA A 6 -49.33 12.71 -20.32
C ALA A 6 -48.91 11.65 -19.29
N ILE A 7 -48.90 10.35 -19.66
CA ILE A 7 -48.57 9.26 -18.73
C ILE A 7 -47.06 8.94 -18.73
N ALA A 8 -46.33 9.33 -19.79
CA ALA A 8 -44.89 9.14 -19.86
C ALA A 8 -44.08 10.13 -18.98
N PHE A 9 -44.73 11.20 -18.47
CA PHE A 9 -44.10 12.17 -17.57
C PHE A 9 -44.35 11.89 -16.08
N LEU A 10 -45.07 10.80 -15.76
CA LEU A 10 -45.38 10.38 -14.39
C LEU A 10 -44.61 9.11 -13.98
N MET A 11 -43.54 8.79 -14.71
CA MET A 11 -42.63 7.71 -14.33
C MET A 11 -41.66 8.24 -13.26
N PRO A 12 -41.63 7.64 -12.07
CA PRO A 12 -41.17 8.29 -10.86
C PRO A 12 -39.66 8.47 -10.87
N PHE A 13 -39.25 9.68 -10.51
CA PHE A 13 -37.91 10.05 -10.08
C PHE A 13 -37.60 9.38 -8.72
N ALA A 14 -37.57 8.05 -8.69
CA ALA A 14 -37.38 7.25 -7.48
C ALA A 14 -35.91 6.79 -7.32
N THR A 15 -34.96 7.67 -7.63
CA THR A 15 -33.53 7.45 -7.35
C THR A 15 -32.98 8.58 -6.46
N ALA A 16 -33.70 8.90 -5.39
CA ALA A 16 -33.28 9.93 -4.42
C ALA A 16 -33.07 9.40 -2.99
N SER A 17 -33.06 8.07 -2.78
CA SER A 17 -32.79 7.47 -1.46
C SER A 17 -31.41 6.81 -1.37
N ALA A 18 -30.42 7.33 -2.08
CA ALA A 18 -29.02 6.89 -1.99
C ALA A 18 -28.08 7.99 -1.44
N GLN A 19 -28.64 9.09 -0.91
CA GLN A 19 -27.82 10.10 -0.22
C GLN A 19 -27.61 9.62 1.23
N GLU A 20 -26.41 9.13 1.52
CA GLU A 20 -25.95 8.87 2.88
C GLU A 20 -26.10 10.17 3.70
N ASN A 21 -26.71 10.09 4.89
CA ASN A 21 -26.77 11.23 5.81
C ASN A 21 -25.34 11.53 6.28
N ILE A 22 -24.79 12.66 5.87
CA ILE A 22 -23.44 13.08 6.26
C ILE A 22 -23.46 13.43 7.76
N ASP A 23 -22.91 12.53 8.58
CA ASP A 23 -22.71 12.80 10.00
C ASP A 23 -21.51 13.76 10.18
N ALA A 24 -21.83 15.04 10.31
CA ALA A 24 -20.84 16.09 10.53
C ALA A 24 -20.04 15.90 11.84
N LEU A 25 -20.64 15.28 12.87
CA LEU A 25 -19.97 15.03 14.15
C LEU A 25 -18.94 13.90 14.01
N MET A 26 -19.26 12.84 13.27
CA MET A 26 -18.30 11.79 12.95
C MET A 26 -17.12 12.34 12.13
N ASN A 27 -17.40 13.16 11.12
CA ASN A 27 -16.37 13.81 10.32
C ASN A 27 -15.44 14.70 11.16
N ALA A 28 -15.99 15.45 12.11
CA ALA A 28 -15.18 16.24 13.04
C ALA A 28 -14.25 15.37 13.90
N LYS A 29 -14.72 14.21 14.38
CA LYS A 29 -13.91 13.26 15.15
C LYS A 29 -12.79 12.64 14.31
N ILE A 30 -13.06 12.26 13.06
CA ILE A 30 -12.04 11.71 12.14
C ILE A 30 -10.95 12.76 11.87
N ARG A 31 -11.35 14.02 11.66
CA ARG A 31 -10.40 15.13 11.46
C ARG A 31 -9.56 15.37 12.70
N ASP A 32 -10.18 15.40 13.89
CA ASP A 32 -9.47 15.54 15.16
C ASP A 32 -8.44 14.42 15.36
N GLU A 33 -8.81 13.17 15.09
CA GLU A 33 -7.89 12.04 15.16
C GLU A 33 -6.72 12.19 14.16
N GLY A 34 -7.01 12.60 12.93
CA GLY A 34 -6.02 12.77 11.87
C GLY A 34 -5.01 13.89 12.14
N PHE A 35 -5.43 14.99 12.77
CA PHE A 35 -4.57 16.15 13.05
C PHE A 35 -3.92 16.10 14.43
N ASN A 36 -4.68 15.78 15.48
CA ASN A 36 -4.19 15.88 16.86
C ASN A 36 -3.64 14.56 17.41
N ARG A 37 -4.05 13.41 16.85
CA ARG A 37 -3.68 12.07 17.34
C ARG A 37 -3.10 11.18 16.24
N SER A 38 -2.39 11.79 15.30
CA SER A 38 -1.86 11.10 14.14
C SER A 38 -0.84 10.01 14.51
N ARG A 39 -1.04 8.80 13.96
CA ARG A 39 -0.09 7.67 14.02
C ARG A 39 0.65 7.45 12.69
N VAL A 40 0.53 8.40 11.76
CA VAL A 40 1.10 8.29 10.40
C VAL A 40 2.62 8.20 10.47
N LEU A 41 3.27 9.06 11.26
CA LEU A 41 4.73 9.09 11.34
C LEU A 41 5.31 7.80 11.92
N GLU A 42 4.72 7.28 12.99
CA GLU A 42 5.11 6.00 13.61
C GLU A 42 4.99 4.84 12.60
N THR A 43 3.87 4.79 11.87
CA THR A 43 3.61 3.76 10.87
C THR A 43 4.59 3.88 9.69
N ALA A 44 4.82 5.09 9.20
CA ALA A 44 5.72 5.36 8.08
C ALA A 44 7.18 5.04 8.44
N ALA A 45 7.63 5.40 9.65
CA ALA A 45 8.96 5.08 10.16
C ALA A 45 9.14 3.57 10.31
N THR A 46 8.17 2.88 10.91
CA THR A 46 8.21 1.41 11.06
C THR A 46 8.32 0.72 9.70
N LEU A 47 7.53 1.17 8.72
CA LEU A 47 7.55 0.59 7.38
C LEU A 47 8.82 0.91 6.58
N SER A 48 9.40 2.08 6.76
CA SER A 48 10.54 2.55 5.95
C SER A 48 11.88 2.13 6.55
N ASP A 49 12.03 2.29 7.86
CA ASP A 49 13.32 2.08 8.55
C ASP A 49 13.40 0.70 9.20
N GLY A 50 12.26 0.12 9.60
CA GLY A 50 12.24 -1.13 10.37
C GLY A 50 12.49 -2.40 9.56
N PHE A 51 12.03 -2.46 8.31
CA PHE A 51 12.03 -3.72 7.54
C PHE A 51 13.17 -3.84 6.50
N GLY A 52 13.92 -2.77 6.27
CA GLY A 52 14.95 -2.68 5.23
C GLY A 52 14.38 -2.54 3.82
N PRO A 53 15.15 -2.85 2.76
CA PRO A 53 14.70 -2.75 1.37
C PRO A 53 13.47 -3.63 1.09
N ARG A 54 12.38 -3.02 0.60
CA ARG A 54 11.08 -3.70 0.36
C ARG A 54 10.84 -4.02 -1.12
N LEU A 55 11.86 -4.53 -1.80
CA LEU A 55 11.70 -4.98 -3.19
C LEU A 55 10.71 -6.14 -3.25
N ALA A 56 9.83 -6.17 -4.25
CA ALA A 56 8.82 -7.22 -4.39
C ALA A 56 9.46 -8.61 -4.43
N GLY A 57 9.00 -9.51 -3.55
CA GLY A 57 9.54 -10.86 -3.42
C GLY A 57 10.78 -11.01 -2.54
N SER A 58 11.30 -9.93 -1.95
CA SER A 58 12.37 -9.97 -0.93
C SER A 58 11.83 -10.39 0.46
N GLU A 59 12.71 -10.78 1.37
CA GLU A 59 12.36 -11.06 2.78
C GLU A 59 11.84 -9.81 3.50
N GLY A 60 12.42 -8.64 3.22
CA GLY A 60 11.97 -7.36 3.78
C GLY A 60 10.51 -7.05 3.43
N TRP A 61 10.09 -7.33 2.19
CA TRP A 61 8.68 -7.23 1.77
C TRP A 61 7.77 -8.18 2.56
N ARG A 62 8.17 -9.44 2.76
CA ARG A 62 7.35 -10.44 3.48
C ARG A 62 7.12 -10.06 4.94
N ARG A 63 8.17 -9.58 5.62
CA ARG A 63 8.06 -9.09 7.01
C ARG A 63 7.12 -7.89 7.11
N ALA A 64 7.24 -6.93 6.21
CA ALA A 64 6.37 -5.76 6.18
C ALA A 64 4.90 -6.13 5.89
N ALA A 65 4.66 -7.08 4.97
CA ALA A 65 3.32 -7.57 4.66
C ALA A 65 2.66 -8.26 5.86
N LYS A 66 3.41 -9.09 6.59
CA LYS A 66 2.93 -9.73 7.82
C LYS A 66 2.64 -8.69 8.91
N TRP A 67 3.55 -7.74 9.12
CA TRP A 67 3.33 -6.64 10.07
C TRP A 67 2.07 -5.83 9.75
N ALA A 68 1.82 -5.55 8.47
CA ALA A 68 0.61 -4.84 8.05
C ALA A 68 -0.67 -5.65 8.36
N GLN A 69 -0.64 -6.97 8.15
CA GLN A 69 -1.74 -7.85 8.54
C GLN A 69 -1.98 -7.81 10.06
N ASP A 70 -0.93 -7.92 10.87
CA ASP A 70 -1.03 -7.86 12.33
C ASP A 70 -1.58 -6.51 12.79
N ARG A 71 -1.13 -5.42 12.17
CA ARG A 71 -1.59 -4.06 12.49
C ARG A 71 -3.07 -3.85 12.14
N LEU A 72 -3.50 -4.28 10.96
CA LEU A 72 -4.91 -4.24 10.56
C LEU A 72 -5.79 -5.11 11.48
N THR A 73 -5.27 -6.26 11.92
CA THR A 73 -5.95 -7.12 12.90
C THR A 73 -6.12 -6.40 14.24
N SER A 74 -5.09 -5.69 14.70
CA SER A 74 -5.16 -4.90 15.94
C SER A 74 -6.19 -3.75 15.89
N PHE A 75 -6.50 -3.25 14.70
CA PHE A 75 -7.53 -2.23 14.50
C PHE A 75 -8.95 -2.80 14.40
N GLY A 76 -9.09 -4.13 14.42
CA GLY A 76 -10.39 -4.82 14.34
C GLY A 76 -10.88 -5.07 12.91
N ALA A 77 -10.01 -4.96 11.90
CA ALA A 77 -10.37 -5.34 10.54
C ALA A 77 -10.62 -6.86 10.45
N LYS A 78 -11.67 -7.23 9.72
CA LYS A 78 -12.07 -8.63 9.53
C LYS A 78 -11.65 -9.10 8.13
N ASN A 79 -11.39 -10.40 7.99
CA ASN A 79 -11.02 -11.04 6.72
C ASN A 79 -9.71 -10.53 6.08
N ILE A 80 -8.60 -10.59 6.83
CA ILE A 80 -7.30 -10.10 6.35
C ILE A 80 -6.49 -11.25 5.76
N ILE A 81 -6.36 -11.27 4.43
CA ILE A 81 -5.65 -12.30 3.68
C ILE A 81 -4.55 -11.64 2.84
N LEU A 82 -3.37 -12.26 2.81
CA LEU A 82 -2.33 -11.88 1.86
C LEU A 82 -2.57 -12.62 0.54
N GLU A 83 -3.09 -11.89 -0.44
CA GLU A 83 -3.38 -12.46 -1.76
C GLU A 83 -2.09 -12.66 -2.57
N PRO A 84 -1.90 -13.84 -3.19
CA PRO A 84 -0.79 -14.05 -4.10
C PRO A 84 -1.05 -13.30 -5.40
N TRP A 85 -0.09 -12.46 -5.79
CA TRP A 85 -0.12 -11.79 -7.09
C TRP A 85 0.87 -12.46 -8.06
N GLY A 86 0.34 -13.21 -9.01
CA GLY A 86 1.12 -13.89 -10.06
C GLY A 86 2.02 -15.04 -9.57
N LYS A 87 2.86 -15.55 -10.48
CA LYS A 87 3.91 -16.53 -10.11
C LYS A 87 5.00 -15.79 -9.34
N ARG A 88 5.30 -16.25 -8.13
CA ARG A 88 6.41 -15.73 -7.31
C ARG A 88 7.70 -15.73 -8.15
N GLY A 89 8.13 -14.53 -8.56
CA GLY A 89 9.44 -14.31 -9.14
C GLY A 89 10.54 -14.56 -8.10
N LYS A 90 11.78 -14.70 -8.55
CA LYS A 90 12.91 -14.83 -7.63
C LYS A 90 13.14 -13.48 -6.95
N GLY A 91 13.15 -13.48 -5.62
CA GLY A 91 13.53 -12.31 -4.84
C GLY A 91 14.98 -11.92 -5.10
N TRP A 92 15.28 -10.65 -4.91
CA TRP A 92 16.63 -10.09 -4.99
C TRP A 92 16.93 -9.34 -3.70
N GLU A 93 18.13 -9.56 -3.15
CA GLU A 93 18.61 -8.89 -1.95
C GLU A 93 20.11 -8.60 -2.13
N LEU A 94 20.50 -7.37 -1.78
CA LEU A 94 21.87 -6.89 -1.86
C LEU A 94 22.43 -6.82 -0.44
N ASP A 95 23.51 -7.55 -0.21
CA ASP A 95 24.21 -7.60 1.07
C ASP A 95 25.27 -6.50 1.12
N TRP A 96 26.26 -6.59 0.24
CA TRP A 96 27.27 -5.56 0.05
C TRP A 96 27.76 -5.55 -1.40
N TYR A 97 28.25 -4.40 -1.88
CA TYR A 97 28.99 -4.29 -3.12
C TYR A 97 30.04 -3.17 -3.01
N SER A 98 31.17 -3.34 -3.68
CA SER A 98 32.10 -2.26 -3.98
C SER A 98 32.52 -2.37 -5.44
N VAL A 99 32.60 -1.23 -6.12
CA VAL A 99 33.12 -1.16 -7.48
C VAL A 99 34.15 -0.05 -7.51
N ASP A 100 35.40 -0.41 -7.76
CA ASP A 100 36.51 0.54 -7.81
C ASP A 100 37.12 0.55 -9.21
N ILE A 101 37.30 1.75 -9.76
CA ILE A 101 38.02 1.94 -11.02
C ILE A 101 39.50 1.77 -10.71
N GLN A 102 40.20 0.86 -11.40
CA GLN A 102 41.60 0.57 -11.09
C GLN A 102 42.61 1.51 -11.76
N ARG A 103 42.27 2.14 -12.89
CA ARG A 103 43.20 3.00 -13.66
C ARG A 103 42.47 4.17 -14.33
N PRO A 104 43.15 5.32 -14.52
CA PRO A 104 44.55 5.62 -14.19
C PRO A 104 44.82 5.88 -12.69
N THR A 105 43.82 6.27 -11.93
CA THR A 105 43.88 6.44 -10.46
C THR A 105 42.74 5.65 -9.82
N ILE A 106 42.99 5.02 -8.66
CA ILE A 106 41.95 4.27 -7.94
C ILE A 106 40.88 5.25 -7.43
N CYS A 107 39.64 5.06 -7.88
CA CYS A 107 38.48 5.85 -7.46
C CYS A 107 37.26 4.94 -7.26
N THR A 108 36.54 5.12 -6.14
CA THR A 108 35.29 4.38 -5.88
C THR A 108 34.17 4.86 -6.79
N CYS A 109 33.52 3.92 -7.46
CA CYS A 109 32.39 4.17 -8.34
C CYS A 109 31.08 3.87 -7.62
N MET A 110 30.21 4.88 -7.49
CA MET A 110 28.84 4.69 -7.02
C MET A 110 27.97 4.12 -8.15
N ARG A 111 28.10 2.82 -8.41
CA ARG A 111 27.22 2.09 -9.33
C ARG A 111 26.53 0.94 -8.61
N CYS A 112 25.22 1.02 -8.45
CA CYS A 112 24.43 -0.08 -7.91
C CYS A 112 24.40 -1.26 -8.90
N PRO A 113 24.78 -2.48 -8.49
CA PRO A 113 24.64 -3.64 -9.33
C PRO A 113 23.16 -4.01 -9.47
N MET A 114 22.66 -4.03 -10.71
CA MET A 114 21.29 -4.46 -11.01
C MET A 114 21.11 -5.99 -10.97
N HIS A 115 22.20 -6.73 -10.81
CA HIS A 115 22.23 -8.18 -10.70
C HIS A 115 23.00 -8.57 -9.44
N GLY A 116 22.38 -9.38 -8.59
CA GLY A 116 22.88 -9.73 -7.26
C GLY A 116 22.43 -11.14 -6.91
N ARG A 117 22.73 -11.61 -5.70
CA ARG A 117 22.56 -13.02 -5.34
C ARG A 117 21.13 -13.48 -5.60
N ARG A 118 21.00 -14.47 -6.48
CA ARG A 118 19.75 -15.19 -6.73
C ARG A 118 19.43 -15.95 -5.45
N GLN A 119 18.37 -15.56 -4.73
CA GLN A 119 17.94 -16.36 -3.59
C GLN A 119 17.49 -17.74 -4.11
N SER A 120 18.30 -18.76 -3.87
CA SER A 120 17.96 -20.14 -4.16
C SER A 120 17.32 -20.75 -2.92
N ARG A 121 16.01 -20.57 -2.77
CA ARG A 121 15.16 -21.50 -2.01
C ARG A 121 13.71 -21.18 -2.37
N ALA A 122 13.11 -22.17 -3.04
CA ALA A 122 11.67 -22.27 -3.28
C ALA A 122 11.00 -22.75 -2.00
#